data_AF-A0A4Y2RLZ9-F1
#
_entry.id   AF-A0A4Y2RLZ9-F1
#
_cell.length_a   1.000
_cell.length_b   1.000
_cell.length_c   1.000
_cell.angle_alpha   90.00
_cell.angle_beta   90.00
_cell.angle_gamma   90.00
#
_symmetry.space_group_name_H-M   'P 1'
#
loop_
_entity.id
_entity.type
_entity.pdbx_description
1 polymer ?
#
loop_
_entity_poly.entity_id
_entity_poly.type
_entity_poly.pdbx_seq_one_letter_code
_entity_poly.pdbx_strand_id
1 'polypeptide(L)'
;MTMDLTLLKTLRKSSRTSFTQISDKFSRLDTCEAEITNLILEIEDAEQAYEEDFLSNEKYRNKYTELCSQIEQMCLKDSSTKDFSEKRKLKLPKIELKKFDGDDKDYLIFRSKFRKIRGDSSIPNEDKFQYFLQAVVPKSKAARVIESFPATVDNYQKAISQLQERFGRDDLLVQIYVRDLLSMVMKNAVTGRSKTDLPALYDELEAKIRALEGLGRTQEKYGVFLSPLVESCLPEEVLVAWERSRNHSLNRD
;
A
#
# COMPACT_ATOMS: atom_id res chain seq x y z
N MET A 1 -26.48 12.13 -26.93
CA MET A 1 -26.25 10.88 -26.17
C MET A 1 -26.10 9.73 -27.16
N THR A 2 -24.93 9.59 -27.81
CA THR A 2 -24.69 8.63 -28.91
C THR A 2 -23.29 8.00 -28.92
N MET A 3 -22.46 8.23 -27.90
CA MET A 3 -21.08 7.71 -27.87
C MET A 3 -20.92 6.28 -27.34
N ASP A 4 -21.97 5.67 -26.79
CA ASP A 4 -21.91 4.35 -26.15
C ASP A 4 -22.02 3.18 -27.15
N LEU A 5 -22.79 3.38 -28.23
CA LEU A 5 -23.03 2.35 -29.24
C LEU A 5 -21.77 2.03 -30.08
N THR A 6 -20.89 3.03 -30.26
CA THR A 6 -19.61 2.88 -30.95
C THR A 6 -18.59 2.08 -30.14
N LEU A 7 -18.57 2.24 -28.83
CA LEU A 7 -17.68 1.46 -27.94
C LEU A 7 -18.11 0.00 -27.89
N LEU A 8 -19.42 -0.27 -27.74
CA LEU A 8 -19.98 -1.63 -27.79
C LEU A 8 -19.68 -2.35 -29.11
N LYS A 9 -19.83 -1.66 -30.26
CA LYS A 9 -19.49 -2.23 -31.58
C LYS A 9 -17.98 -2.54 -31.69
N THR A 10 -17.14 -1.69 -31.12
CA THR A 10 -15.68 -1.86 -31.14
C THR A 10 -15.25 -3.03 -30.26
N LEU A 11 -15.78 -3.14 -29.04
CA LEU A 11 -15.58 -4.27 -28.14
C LEU A 11 -16.03 -5.59 -28.78
N ARG A 12 -17.23 -5.63 -29.37
CA ARG A 12 -17.75 -6.82 -30.06
C ARG A 12 -16.88 -7.25 -31.23
N LYS A 13 -16.34 -6.27 -31.99
CA LYS A 13 -15.39 -6.55 -33.08
C LYS A 13 -14.08 -7.12 -32.54
N SER A 14 -13.54 -6.54 -31.47
CA SER A 14 -12.32 -7.02 -30.80
C SER A 14 -12.47 -8.44 -30.25
N SER A 15 -13.58 -8.75 -29.58
CA SER A 15 -13.83 -10.10 -29.07
C SER A 15 -13.95 -11.13 -30.20
N ARG A 16 -14.59 -10.77 -31.33
CA ARG A 16 -14.65 -11.64 -32.51
C ARG A 16 -13.27 -11.91 -33.11
N THR A 17 -12.43 -10.88 -33.22
CA THR A 17 -11.06 -11.06 -33.73
C THR A 17 -10.21 -11.94 -32.81
N SER A 18 -10.33 -11.78 -31.49
CA SER A 18 -9.65 -12.65 -30.52
C SER A 18 -10.16 -14.09 -30.61
N PHE A 19 -11.48 -14.29 -30.76
CA PHE A 19 -12.07 -15.61 -30.94
C PHE A 19 -11.55 -16.31 -32.21
N THR A 20 -11.47 -15.60 -33.34
CA THR A 20 -10.90 -16.16 -34.58
C THR A 20 -9.42 -16.52 -34.44
N GLN A 21 -8.63 -15.71 -33.73
CA GLN A 21 -7.22 -16.01 -33.47
C GLN A 21 -7.05 -17.24 -32.57
N ILE A 22 -7.91 -17.39 -31.56
CA ILE A 22 -7.92 -18.56 -30.69
C ILE A 22 -8.32 -19.81 -31.49
N SER A 23 -9.35 -19.71 -32.34
CA SER A 23 -9.78 -20.83 -33.20
C SER A 23 -8.69 -21.28 -34.18
N ASP A 24 -7.97 -20.34 -34.80
CA ASP A 24 -6.82 -20.65 -35.66
C ASP A 24 -5.73 -21.40 -34.88
N LYS A 25 -5.38 -20.91 -33.69
CA LYS A 25 -4.40 -21.57 -32.81
C LYS A 25 -4.81 -22.99 -32.44
N PHE A 26 -6.10 -23.23 -32.15
CA PHE A 26 -6.61 -24.58 -31.88
C PHE A 26 -6.44 -25.50 -33.09
N SER A 27 -6.82 -25.06 -34.30
CA SER A 27 -6.66 -25.90 -35.50
C SER A 27 -5.20 -26.27 -35.80
N ARG A 28 -4.26 -25.36 -35.52
CA ARG A 28 -2.83 -25.62 -35.65
C ARG A 28 -2.32 -26.57 -34.57
N LEU A 29 -2.88 -26.50 -33.36
CA LEU A 29 -2.55 -27.42 -32.27
C LEU A 29 -3.01 -28.84 -32.62
N ASP A 30 -4.24 -29.00 -33.12
CA ASP A 30 -4.78 -30.30 -33.55
C ASP A 30 -3.93 -30.92 -34.66
N THR A 31 -3.45 -30.10 -35.60
CA THR A 31 -2.57 -30.56 -36.69
C THR A 31 -1.22 -31.03 -36.14
N CYS A 32 -0.61 -30.24 -35.24
CA CYS A 32 0.66 -30.58 -34.61
C CYS A 32 0.56 -31.83 -33.73
N GLU A 33 -0.57 -32.00 -33.03
CA GLU A 33 -0.85 -33.17 -32.21
C GLU A 33 -0.93 -34.43 -33.09
N ALA A 34 -1.65 -34.37 -34.21
CA ALA A 34 -1.72 -35.49 -35.16
C ALA A 34 -0.35 -35.84 -35.78
N GLU A 35 0.47 -34.83 -36.09
CA GLU A 35 1.84 -35.04 -36.59
C GLU A 35 2.73 -35.74 -35.54
N ILE A 36 2.67 -35.29 -34.28
CA ILE A 36 3.42 -35.91 -33.16
C ILE A 36 2.97 -37.35 -32.96
N THR A 37 1.66 -37.62 -32.95
CA THR A 37 1.13 -38.98 -32.81
C THR A 37 1.64 -39.88 -33.93
N ASN A 38 1.56 -39.44 -35.19
CA ASN A 38 2.06 -40.22 -36.33
C ASN A 38 3.57 -40.52 -36.23
N LEU A 39 4.39 -39.55 -35.83
CA LEU A 39 5.83 -39.73 -35.63
C LEU A 39 6.15 -40.74 -34.52
N ILE A 40 5.31 -40.84 -33.49
CA ILE A 40 5.48 -41.80 -32.39
C ILE A 40 5.07 -43.21 -32.83
N LEU A 41 4.05 -43.34 -33.69
CA LEU A 41 3.61 -44.62 -34.26
C LEU A 41 4.60 -45.22 -35.28
N GLU A 42 5.54 -44.44 -35.81
CA GLU A 42 6.63 -44.94 -36.66
C GLU A 42 7.74 -45.66 -35.88
N ILE A 43 7.73 -45.59 -34.54
CA ILE A 43 8.72 -46.25 -33.67
C ILE A 43 8.19 -47.66 -33.29
N GLU A 44 8.89 -48.72 -33.70
CA GLU A 44 8.58 -50.11 -33.32
C GLU A 44 8.44 -50.23 -31.78
N ASP A 45 7.40 -50.93 -31.33
CA ASP A 45 7.03 -51.16 -29.92
C ASP A 45 6.65 -49.91 -29.08
N ALA A 46 6.54 -48.71 -29.66
CA ALA A 46 6.18 -47.49 -28.92
C ALA A 46 4.68 -47.18 -28.87
N GLU A 47 3.87 -47.76 -29.77
CA GLU A 47 2.43 -47.48 -29.90
C GLU A 47 1.66 -47.80 -28.61
N GLN A 48 1.92 -48.98 -28.02
CA GLN A 48 1.22 -49.40 -26.81
C GLN A 48 1.62 -48.56 -25.58
N ALA A 49 2.90 -48.19 -25.46
CA ALA A 49 3.38 -47.34 -24.37
C ALA A 49 2.83 -45.91 -24.48
N TYR A 50 2.73 -45.37 -25.70
CA TYR A 50 2.14 -44.06 -25.95
C TYR A 50 0.64 -44.04 -25.64
N GLU A 51 -0.10 -45.06 -26.06
CA GLU A 51 -1.53 -45.17 -25.78
C GLU A 51 -1.81 -45.27 -24.26
N GLU A 52 -1.00 -46.06 -23.54
CA GLU A 52 -1.11 -46.15 -22.07
C GLU A 52 -0.81 -44.81 -21.37
N ASP A 53 0.24 -44.10 -21.78
CA ASP A 53 0.60 -42.79 -21.24
C ASP A 53 -0.45 -41.71 -21.60
N PHE A 54 -0.97 -41.73 -22.82
CA PHE A 54 -2.03 -40.82 -23.28
C PHE A 54 -3.31 -41.01 -22.45
N LEU A 55 -3.78 -42.26 -22.30
CA LEU A 55 -4.96 -42.59 -21.49
C LEU A 55 -4.75 -42.27 -19.99
N SER A 56 -3.53 -42.45 -19.49
CA SER A 56 -3.16 -42.05 -18.12
C SER A 56 -3.28 -40.53 -17.95
N ASN A 57 -2.72 -39.76 -18.87
CA ASN A 57 -2.74 -38.31 -18.84
C ASN A 57 -4.16 -37.74 -19.01
N GLU A 58 -4.97 -38.35 -19.88
CA GLU A 58 -6.39 -38.00 -20.03
C GLU A 58 -7.18 -38.24 -18.73
N LYS A 59 -6.93 -39.35 -18.03
CA LYS A 59 -7.51 -39.60 -16.70
C LYS A 59 -7.12 -38.52 -15.69
N TYR A 60 -5.87 -38.05 -15.69
CA TYR A 60 -5.45 -36.95 -14.81
C TYR A 60 -6.15 -35.64 -15.17
N ARG A 61 -6.24 -35.30 -16.47
CA ARG A 61 -6.92 -34.10 -16.96
C ARG A 61 -8.41 -34.11 -16.61
N ASN A 62 -9.07 -35.26 -16.74
CA ASN A 62 -10.47 -35.43 -16.38
C ASN A 62 -10.68 -35.25 -14.87
N LYS A 63 -9.81 -35.83 -14.02
CA LYS A 63 -9.84 -35.60 -12.56
C LYS A 63 -9.63 -34.13 -12.19
N TYR A 64 -8.68 -33.46 -12.85
CA TYR A 64 -8.42 -32.04 -12.64
C TYR A 64 -9.64 -31.19 -13.01
N THR A 65 -10.23 -31.44 -14.18
CA THR A 65 -11.41 -30.72 -14.66
C THR A 65 -12.62 -30.94 -13.77
N GLU A 66 -12.83 -32.18 -13.30
CA GLU A 66 -13.87 -32.53 -12.34
C GLU A 66 -13.68 -31.80 -11.00
N LEU A 67 -12.44 -31.75 -10.48
CA LEU A 67 -12.13 -31.01 -9.26
C LEU A 67 -12.37 -29.50 -9.43
N CYS A 68 -11.98 -28.92 -10.56
CA CYS A 68 -12.26 -27.53 -10.90
C CYS A 68 -13.77 -27.25 -10.96
N SER A 69 -14.54 -28.12 -11.60
CA SER A 69 -16.01 -28.05 -11.66
C SER A 69 -16.63 -28.16 -10.27
N GLN A 70 -16.14 -29.06 -9.42
CA GLN A 70 -16.60 -29.18 -8.03
C GLN A 70 -16.29 -27.94 -7.21
N ILE A 71 -15.11 -27.33 -7.38
CA ILE A 71 -14.74 -26.07 -6.73
C ILE A 71 -15.64 -24.92 -7.20
N GLU A 72 -15.87 -24.80 -8.52
CA GLU A 72 -16.81 -23.81 -9.06
C GLU A 72 -18.22 -24.03 -8.55
N GLN A 73 -18.70 -25.28 -8.50
CA GLN A 73 -20.02 -25.61 -7.95
C GLN A 73 -20.11 -25.31 -6.45
N MET A 74 -19.06 -25.50 -5.66
CA MET A 74 -19.02 -25.10 -4.25
C MET A 74 -19.08 -23.57 -4.12
N CYS A 75 -18.27 -22.83 -4.90
CA CYS A 75 -18.31 -21.37 -4.93
C CYS A 75 -19.66 -20.82 -5.41
N LEU A 76 -20.36 -21.51 -6.32
CA LEU A 76 -21.68 -21.13 -6.80
C LEU A 76 -22.81 -21.57 -5.86
N LYS A 77 -22.71 -22.72 -5.17
CA LYS A 77 -23.69 -23.14 -4.13
C LYS A 77 -23.68 -22.21 -2.93
N ASP A 78 -22.53 -21.63 -2.59
CA ASP A 78 -22.42 -20.59 -1.57
C ASP A 78 -23.19 -19.29 -1.94
N SER A 79 -23.68 -19.16 -3.18
CA SER A 79 -24.49 -18.01 -3.63
C SER A 79 -26.02 -18.19 -3.48
N SER A 80 -26.53 -19.37 -3.11
CA SER A 80 -27.99 -19.63 -3.06
C SER A 80 -28.60 -19.79 -1.66
N THR A 81 -27.85 -19.65 -0.57
CA THR A 81 -28.43 -19.59 0.77
C THR A 81 -27.76 -18.53 1.63
N LYS A 82 -28.50 -17.42 1.81
CA LYS A 82 -28.41 -16.47 2.93
C LYS A 82 -27.03 -15.88 3.21
N ASP A 83 -26.81 -14.67 2.70
CA ASP A 83 -26.25 -13.56 3.47
C ASP A 83 -25.12 -13.91 4.47
N PHE A 84 -24.06 -14.55 4.00
CA PHE A 84 -22.80 -14.69 4.75
C PHE A 84 -21.83 -13.53 4.44
N SER A 85 -22.38 -12.32 4.25
CA SER A 85 -21.67 -11.06 4.50
C SER A 85 -21.42 -10.80 6.00
N GLU A 86 -21.66 -11.79 6.87
CA GLU A 86 -20.89 -11.87 8.11
C GLU A 86 -19.45 -12.29 7.75
N LYS A 87 -18.71 -11.30 7.21
CA LYS A 87 -17.33 -11.02 7.61
C LYS A 87 -17.18 -11.63 8.99
N ARG A 88 -16.27 -12.60 9.19
CA ARG A 88 -15.85 -12.99 10.54
C ARG A 88 -15.48 -11.68 11.22
N LYS A 89 -16.43 -11.10 11.96
CA LYS A 89 -16.28 -9.91 12.75
C LYS A 89 -15.48 -10.44 13.92
N LEU A 90 -14.18 -10.62 13.69
CA LEU A 90 -13.21 -10.50 14.75
C LEU A 90 -13.68 -9.27 15.51
N LYS A 91 -14.18 -9.47 16.72
CA LYS A 91 -14.53 -8.37 17.63
C LYS A 91 -13.21 -7.75 18.06
N LEU A 92 -12.53 -7.13 17.08
CA LEU A 92 -11.43 -6.25 17.31
C LEU A 92 -11.99 -5.11 18.16
N PRO A 93 -11.23 -4.62 19.15
CA PRO A 93 -11.56 -3.37 19.81
C PRO A 93 -11.95 -2.36 18.74
N LYS A 94 -13.09 -1.67 18.94
CA LYS A 94 -13.50 -0.62 18.00
C LYS A 94 -12.31 0.33 17.86
N ILE A 95 -11.74 0.42 16.66
CA ILE A 95 -10.61 1.31 16.42
C ILE A 95 -11.14 2.72 16.57
N GLU A 96 -10.86 3.34 17.71
CA GLU A 96 -11.15 4.75 17.90
C GLU A 96 -10.26 5.55 16.95
N LEU A 97 -10.89 6.31 16.07
CA LEU A 97 -10.19 7.28 15.25
C LEU A 97 -9.49 8.27 16.19
N LYS A 98 -8.15 8.25 16.21
CA LYS A 98 -7.37 9.28 16.91
C LYS A 98 -7.81 10.63 16.36
N LYS A 99 -8.41 11.45 17.22
CA LYS A 99 -8.96 12.74 16.84
C LYS A 99 -7.85 13.72 16.52
N PHE A 100 -8.10 14.56 15.52
CA PHE A 100 -7.18 15.61 15.09
C PHE A 100 -7.69 16.98 15.53
N ASP A 101 -6.86 17.73 16.23
CA ASP A 101 -7.16 19.08 16.74
C ASP A 101 -6.62 20.20 15.84
N GLY A 102 -5.76 19.87 14.87
CA GLY A 102 -5.10 20.84 14.02
C GLY A 102 -3.70 21.25 14.50
N ASP A 103 -3.01 20.41 15.27
CA ASP A 103 -1.55 20.48 15.38
C ASP A 103 -0.90 19.98 14.08
N ASP A 104 -0.11 20.84 13.43
CA ASP A 104 0.61 20.53 12.20
C ASP A 104 1.50 19.28 12.36
N LYS A 105 2.08 19.04 13.54
CA LYS A 105 2.97 17.89 13.81
C LYS A 105 2.22 16.55 13.75
N ASP A 106 0.95 16.55 14.14
CA ASP A 106 0.10 15.37 14.16
C ASP A 106 -0.61 15.13 12.81
N TYR A 107 -0.52 16.07 11.87
CA TYR A 107 -1.21 15.98 10.59
C TYR A 107 -0.79 14.75 9.77
N LEU A 108 0.51 14.40 9.72
CA LEU A 108 0.97 13.23 8.97
C LEU A 108 0.41 11.92 9.54
N ILE A 109 0.36 11.83 10.87
CA ILE A 109 -0.21 10.68 11.57
C ILE A 109 -1.72 10.61 11.29
N PHE A 110 -2.42 11.74 11.37
CA PHE A 110 -3.84 11.81 11.03
C PHE A 110 -4.11 11.41 9.58
N ARG A 111 -3.40 12.01 8.62
CA ARG A 111 -3.52 11.76 7.18
C ARG A 111 -3.28 10.28 6.84
N SER A 112 -2.30 9.64 7.45
CA SER A 112 -2.02 8.22 7.21
C SER A 112 -3.14 7.31 7.71
N LYS A 113 -3.69 7.58 8.90
CA LYS A 113 -4.81 6.82 9.47
C LYS A 113 -6.10 7.04 8.69
N PHE A 114 -6.41 8.28 8.34
CA PHE A 114 -7.64 8.63 7.62
C PHE A 114 -7.62 8.16 6.15
N ARG A 115 -6.44 7.86 5.59
CA ARG A 115 -6.28 7.34 4.22
C ARG A 115 -7.10 6.08 3.95
N LYS A 116 -7.19 5.16 4.93
CA LYS A 116 -7.93 3.91 4.78
C LYS A 116 -9.42 4.16 4.57
N ILE A 117 -10.01 5.06 5.37
CA ILE A 117 -11.42 5.44 5.26
C ILE A 117 -11.67 6.17 3.94
N ARG A 118 -10.78 7.08 3.55
CA ARG A 118 -10.91 7.82 2.28
C ARG A 118 -10.88 6.89 1.07
N GLY A 119 -9.99 5.90 1.08
CA GLY A 119 -9.78 4.94 -0.01
C GLY A 119 -10.80 3.81 -0.10
N ASP A 120 -11.64 3.61 0.92
CA ASP A 120 -12.65 2.56 0.92
C ASP A 120 -13.84 2.94 0.01
N SER A 121 -14.01 2.23 -1.11
CA SER A 121 -15.10 2.48 -2.06
C SER A 121 -16.47 1.96 -1.57
N SER A 122 -16.51 1.14 -0.51
CA SER A 122 -17.75 0.63 0.07
C SER A 122 -18.47 1.67 0.94
N ILE A 123 -17.78 2.73 1.36
CA ILE A 123 -18.34 3.79 2.20
C ILE A 123 -18.75 4.98 1.31
N PRO A 124 -20.03 5.38 1.30
CA PRO A 124 -20.49 6.58 0.63
C PRO A 124 -19.77 7.85 1.13
N ASN A 125 -19.65 8.86 0.27
CA ASN A 125 -18.99 10.11 0.65
C ASN A 125 -19.69 10.86 1.79
N GLU A 126 -21.01 10.70 1.93
CA GLU A 126 -21.78 11.26 3.05
C GLU A 126 -21.33 10.68 4.40
N ASP A 127 -21.26 9.35 4.48
CA ASP A 127 -20.77 8.64 5.66
C ASP A 127 -19.29 8.95 5.94
N LYS A 128 -18.46 9.04 4.89
CA LYS A 128 -17.05 9.48 5.02
C LYS A 128 -16.95 10.88 5.63
N PHE A 129 -17.87 11.78 5.30
CA PHE A 129 -17.89 13.12 5.87
C PHE A 129 -18.30 13.08 7.35
N GLN A 130 -19.28 12.25 7.72
CA GLN A 130 -19.63 12.03 9.13
C GLN A 130 -18.45 11.46 9.93
N TYR A 131 -17.73 10.48 9.38
CA TYR A 131 -16.49 10.00 9.98
C TYR A 131 -15.43 11.09 10.10
N PHE A 132 -15.32 11.97 9.10
CA PHE A 132 -14.36 13.07 9.11
C PHE A 132 -14.65 14.09 10.22
N LEU A 133 -15.93 14.43 10.43
CA LEU A 133 -16.39 15.28 11.53
C LEU A 133 -16.12 14.64 12.89
N GLN A 134 -16.32 13.33 13.03
CA GLN A 134 -16.01 12.60 14.27
C GLN A 134 -14.51 12.45 14.52
N ALA A 135 -13.70 12.48 13.45
CA ALA A 135 -12.25 12.34 13.50
C ALA A 135 -11.53 13.65 13.84
N VAL A 136 -12.25 14.76 14.06
CA VAL A 136 -11.67 16.01 14.59
C VAL A 136 -12.11 16.30 16.01
N VAL A 137 -11.24 16.99 16.76
CA VAL A 137 -11.56 17.45 18.11
C VAL A 137 -12.52 18.64 18.01
N PRO A 138 -13.67 18.64 18.70
CA PRO A 138 -14.59 19.78 18.69
C PRO A 138 -13.91 21.09 19.11
N LYS A 139 -14.35 22.21 18.52
CA LYS A 139 -13.82 23.58 18.78
C LYS A 139 -12.33 23.79 18.45
N SER A 140 -11.70 22.83 17.78
CA SER A 140 -10.28 22.88 17.43
C SER A 140 -10.01 23.66 16.14
N LYS A 141 -8.73 23.84 15.78
CA LYS A 141 -8.35 24.47 14.49
C LYS A 141 -8.82 23.61 13.31
N ALA A 142 -8.69 22.29 13.43
CA ALA A 142 -9.16 21.35 12.42
C ALA A 142 -10.69 21.36 12.29
N ALA A 143 -11.42 21.33 13.41
CA ALA A 143 -12.89 21.38 13.40
C ALA A 143 -13.41 22.64 12.71
N ARG A 144 -12.83 23.82 12.98
CA ARG A 144 -13.22 25.07 12.31
C ARG A 144 -13.11 25.02 10.78
N VAL A 145 -12.16 24.26 10.23
CA VAL A 145 -12.05 24.08 8.78
C VAL A 145 -13.18 23.17 8.27
N ILE A 146 -13.39 22.04 8.94
CA ILE A 146 -14.34 21.02 8.46
C ILE A 146 -15.79 21.50 8.64
N GLU A 147 -16.11 22.07 9.79
CA GLU A 147 -17.45 22.59 10.14
C GLU A 147 -17.83 23.83 9.31
N SER A 148 -16.87 24.46 8.60
CA SER A 148 -17.18 25.55 7.66
C SER A 148 -17.91 25.07 6.39
N PHE A 149 -17.94 23.76 6.16
CA PHE A 149 -18.63 23.13 5.05
C PHE A 149 -19.92 22.47 5.55
N PRO A 150 -21.08 22.72 4.89
CA PRO A 150 -22.26 21.91 5.10
C PRO A 150 -21.95 20.43 4.83
N ALA A 151 -22.42 19.54 5.70
CA ALA A 151 -22.15 18.09 5.69
C ALA A 151 -22.88 17.37 4.52
N THR A 152 -22.55 17.73 3.28
CA THR A 152 -23.14 17.19 2.06
C THR A 152 -22.11 16.41 1.24
N VAL A 153 -22.59 15.48 0.41
CA VAL A 153 -21.77 14.63 -0.48
C VAL A 153 -20.77 15.45 -1.30
N ASP A 154 -21.23 16.57 -1.88
CA ASP A 154 -20.43 17.43 -2.76
C ASP A 154 -19.33 18.19 -2.02
N ASN A 155 -19.49 18.40 -0.71
CA ASN A 155 -18.57 19.20 0.08
C ASN A 155 -17.49 18.38 0.78
N TYR A 156 -17.64 17.05 0.87
CA TYR A 156 -16.62 16.18 1.48
C TYR A 156 -15.23 16.39 0.86
N GLN A 157 -15.13 16.39 -0.48
CA GLN A 157 -13.86 16.58 -1.17
C GLN A 157 -13.29 17.99 -0.97
N LYS A 158 -14.14 19.01 -0.90
CA LYS A 158 -13.73 20.40 -0.64
C LYS A 158 -13.17 20.54 0.78
N ALA A 159 -13.84 19.95 1.77
CA ALA A 159 -13.39 19.96 3.17
C ALA A 159 -12.04 19.25 3.34
N ILE A 160 -11.84 18.10 2.69
CA ILE A 160 -10.55 17.38 2.70
C ILE A 160 -9.45 18.21 2.06
N SER A 161 -9.74 18.84 0.92
CA SER A 161 -8.78 19.68 0.19
C SER A 161 -8.37 20.88 1.03
N GLN A 162 -9.31 21.57 1.66
CA GLN A 162 -9.03 22.70 2.57
C GLN A 162 -8.25 22.29 3.82
N LEU A 163 -8.54 21.12 4.40
CA LEU A 163 -7.76 20.61 5.52
C LEU A 163 -6.31 20.33 5.10
N GLN A 164 -6.11 19.76 3.91
CA GLN A 164 -4.78 19.53 3.35
C GLN A 164 -4.04 20.83 3.02
N GLU A 165 -4.72 21.83 2.45
CA GLU A 165 -4.13 23.13 2.15
C GLU A 165 -3.65 23.85 3.43
N ARG A 166 -4.40 23.70 4.53
CA ARG A 166 -4.05 24.36 5.79
C ARG A 166 -2.95 23.65 6.58
N PHE A 167 -3.06 22.34 6.77
CA PHE A 167 -2.22 21.55 7.68
C PHE A 167 -1.25 20.60 6.95
N GLY A 168 -1.52 20.27 5.70
CA GLY A 168 -0.76 19.31 4.88
C GLY A 168 0.22 19.93 3.91
N ARG A 169 0.76 21.11 4.25
CA ARG A 169 1.79 21.80 3.48
C ARG A 169 3.14 21.16 3.75
N ASP A 170 3.59 20.31 2.84
CA ASP A 170 4.82 19.52 2.99
C ASP A 170 6.04 20.41 3.25
N ASP A 171 6.11 21.60 2.64
CA ASP A 171 7.15 22.62 2.87
C ASP A 171 7.17 23.16 4.31
N LEU A 172 6.00 23.47 4.87
CA LEU A 172 5.89 23.91 6.26
C LEU A 172 6.22 22.77 7.24
N LEU A 173 5.74 21.56 6.95
CA LEU A 173 6.01 20.38 7.77
C LEU A 173 7.51 20.07 7.82
N VAL A 174 8.19 20.13 6.67
CA VAL A 174 9.66 20.03 6.61
C VAL A 174 10.31 21.08 7.51
N GLN A 175 9.88 22.34 7.42
CA GLN A 175 10.44 23.41 8.27
C GLN A 175 10.23 23.14 9.76
N ILE A 176 9.06 22.61 10.16
CA ILE A 176 8.77 22.24 11.54
C ILE A 176 9.74 21.15 12.02
N TYR A 177 9.92 20.07 11.27
CA TYR A 177 10.82 18.98 11.65
C TYR A 177 12.29 19.41 11.69
N VAL A 178 12.73 20.26 10.75
CA VAL A 178 14.09 20.82 10.77
C VAL A 178 14.31 21.73 11.98
N ARG A 179 13.31 22.56 12.34
CA ARG A 179 13.39 23.39 13.56
C ARG A 179 13.40 22.57 14.83
N ASP A 180 12.66 21.46 14.87
CA ASP A 180 12.71 20.51 15.99
C ASP A 180 14.11 19.89 16.11
N LEU A 181 14.74 19.48 15.00
CA LEU A 181 16.12 18.99 14.99
C LEU A 181 17.11 20.05 15.48
N LEU A 182 17.00 21.29 14.99
CA LEU A 182 17.83 22.40 15.47
C LEU A 182 17.63 22.68 16.97
N SER A 183 16.41 22.52 17.47
CA SER A 183 16.12 22.62 18.90
C SER A 183 16.84 21.53 19.70
N MET A 184 16.92 20.30 19.18
CA MET A 184 17.70 19.22 19.78
C MET A 184 19.19 19.54 19.81
N VAL A 185 19.76 20.08 18.71
CA VAL A 185 21.15 20.54 18.67
C VAL A 185 21.42 21.60 19.73
N MET A 186 20.54 22.61 19.85
CA MET A 186 20.70 23.67 20.85
C MET A 186 20.60 23.13 22.27
N LYS A 187 19.68 22.19 22.54
CA LYS A 187 19.59 21.53 23.84
C LYS A 187 20.91 20.84 24.18
N ASN A 188 21.44 20.02 23.28
CA ASN A 188 22.71 19.32 23.45
C ASN A 188 23.86 20.29 23.79
N ALA A 189 23.96 21.39 23.03
CA ALA A 189 24.98 22.42 23.26
C ALA A 189 24.88 23.11 24.64
N VAL A 190 23.66 23.33 25.14
CA VAL A 190 23.42 23.97 26.44
C VAL A 190 23.61 22.99 27.60
N THR A 191 23.23 21.72 27.42
CA THR A 191 23.30 20.71 28.48
C THR A 191 24.71 20.22 28.77
N GLY A 192 25.67 20.44 27.86
CA GLY A 192 27.07 20.01 28.03
C GLY A 192 27.16 18.51 28.34
N ARG A 193 28.05 18.12 29.27
CA ARG A 193 28.29 16.72 29.68
C ARG A 193 27.23 16.13 30.61
N SER A 194 26.00 16.65 30.61
CA SER A 194 24.93 16.03 31.40
C SER A 194 24.63 14.62 30.88
N LYS A 195 24.24 13.70 31.76
CA LYS A 195 23.78 12.36 31.37
C LYS A 195 22.51 12.49 30.53
N THR A 196 22.68 12.44 29.21
CA THR A 196 21.57 12.39 28.27
C THR A 196 21.08 10.95 28.18
N ASP A 197 19.76 10.77 28.23
CA ASP A 197 19.14 9.47 27.97
C ASP A 197 19.29 9.12 26.48
N LEU A 198 20.36 8.39 26.15
CA LEU A 198 20.75 8.10 24.78
C LEU A 198 19.67 7.33 24.00
N PRO A 199 19.00 6.29 24.57
CA PRO A 199 17.82 5.68 23.95
C PRO A 199 16.72 6.69 23.59
N ALA A 200 16.34 7.57 24.52
CA ALA A 200 15.29 8.55 24.26
C ALA A 200 15.70 9.57 23.19
N LEU A 201 16.97 10.01 23.20
CA LEU A 201 17.53 10.88 22.16
C LEU A 201 17.47 10.22 20.77
N TYR A 202 17.86 8.95 20.69
CA TYR A 202 17.80 8.17 19.45
C TYR A 202 16.36 8.06 18.95
N ASP A 203 15.41 7.67 19.80
CA ASP A 203 14.01 7.54 19.43
C ASP A 203 13.41 8.86 18.93
N GLU A 204 13.73 9.98 19.58
CA GLU A 204 13.29 11.30 19.16
C GLU A 204 13.90 11.69 17.80
N LEU A 205 15.21 11.53 17.64
CA LEU A 205 15.94 11.88 16.42
C LEU A 205 15.42 11.08 15.21
N GLU A 206 15.33 9.77 15.39
CA GLU A 206 14.87 8.81 14.40
C GLU A 206 13.42 9.09 14.00
N ALA A 207 12.55 9.47 14.95
CA ALA A 207 11.18 9.87 14.64
C ALA A 207 11.13 11.12 13.74
N LYS A 208 12.01 12.11 13.94
CA LYS A 208 12.09 13.30 13.07
C LYS A 208 12.62 12.95 11.68
N ILE A 209 13.65 12.09 11.59
CA ILE A 209 14.22 11.64 10.32
C ILE A 209 13.16 10.89 9.51
N ARG A 210 12.47 9.91 10.10
CA ARG A 210 11.39 9.17 9.41
C ARG A 210 10.25 10.08 8.93
N ALA A 211 9.93 11.12 9.69
CA ALA A 211 8.91 12.10 9.28
C ALA A 211 9.37 12.90 8.04
N LEU A 212 10.64 13.32 8.00
CA LEU A 212 11.25 13.98 6.85
C LEU A 212 11.31 13.06 5.62
N GLU A 213 11.65 11.79 5.80
CA GLU A 213 11.62 10.78 4.73
C GLU A 213 10.20 10.57 4.18
N GLY A 214 9.20 10.53 5.07
CA GLY A 214 7.77 10.47 4.69
C GLY A 214 7.30 11.67 3.86
N LEU A 215 8.02 12.80 3.93
CA LEU A 215 7.82 14.01 3.13
C LEU A 215 8.73 14.06 1.88
N GLY A 216 9.42 12.98 1.56
CA GLY A 216 10.30 12.86 0.39
C GLY A 216 11.71 13.42 0.60
N ARG A 217 12.12 13.69 1.84
CA ARG A 217 13.49 14.09 2.20
C ARG A 217 14.33 12.88 2.55
N THR A 218 14.57 12.04 1.55
CA THR A 218 15.33 10.80 1.70
C THR A 218 16.81 11.06 1.98
N GLN A 219 17.47 10.09 2.60
CA GLN A 219 18.91 10.12 2.85
C GLN A 219 19.74 10.38 1.57
N GLU A 220 19.35 9.82 0.43
CA GLU A 220 20.05 10.03 -0.85
C GLU A 220 20.07 11.50 -1.29
N LYS A 221 18.99 12.24 -1.01
CA LYS A 221 18.82 13.63 -1.47
C LYS A 221 19.28 14.65 -0.43
N TYR A 222 19.14 14.33 0.85
CA TYR A 222 19.34 15.28 1.95
C TYR A 222 20.36 14.83 2.99
N GLY A 223 20.94 13.64 2.85
CA GLY A 223 21.91 13.08 3.80
C GLY A 223 23.09 14.03 4.07
N VAL A 224 23.62 14.69 3.03
CA VAL A 224 24.72 15.66 3.18
C VAL A 224 24.38 16.81 4.15
N PHE A 225 23.10 17.21 4.23
CA PHE A 225 22.65 18.26 5.14
C PHE A 225 22.17 17.71 6.50
N LEU A 226 21.58 16.51 6.50
CA LEU A 226 21.05 15.89 7.71
C LEU A 226 22.16 15.27 8.58
N SER A 227 23.21 14.70 7.99
CA SER A 227 24.29 14.06 8.74
C SER A 227 24.98 15.00 9.73
N PRO A 228 25.43 16.23 9.35
CA PRO A 228 26.02 17.15 10.31
C PRO A 228 25.04 17.59 11.40
N LEU A 229 23.75 17.69 11.07
CA LEU A 229 22.71 18.08 12.01
C LEU A 229 22.46 16.98 13.05
N VAL A 230 22.42 15.73 12.60
CA VAL A 230 22.31 14.53 13.43
C VAL A 230 23.52 14.40 14.35
N GLU A 231 24.73 14.54 13.82
CA GLU A 231 25.96 14.50 14.62
C GLU A 231 25.94 15.57 15.73
N SER A 232 25.44 16.77 15.41
CA SER A 232 25.33 17.88 16.37
C SER A 232 24.27 17.65 17.46
N CYS A 233 23.33 16.73 17.27
CA CYS A 233 22.36 16.32 18.30
C CYS A 233 22.97 15.35 19.33
N LEU A 234 24.09 14.70 19.01
CA LEU A 234 24.68 13.66 19.86
C LEU A 234 25.64 14.26 20.90
N PRO A 235 25.69 13.71 22.12
CA PRO A 235 26.69 14.10 23.11
C PRO A 235 28.12 13.80 22.62
N GLU A 236 29.08 14.63 23.02
CA GLU A 236 30.48 14.51 22.62
C GLU A 236 31.07 13.14 22.98
N GLU A 237 30.68 12.57 24.12
CA GLU A 237 31.15 11.26 24.56
C GLU A 237 30.75 10.13 23.59
N VAL A 238 29.58 10.25 22.97
CA VAL A 238 29.07 9.28 21.98
C VAL A 238 29.86 9.41 20.68
N LEU A 239 30.13 10.64 20.23
CA LEU A 239 30.93 10.89 19.02
C LEU A 239 32.36 10.36 19.18
N VAL A 240 32.99 10.60 20.32
CA VAL A 240 34.35 10.10 20.62
C VAL A 240 34.37 8.57 20.67
N ALA A 241 33.37 7.93 21.30
CA ALA A 241 33.27 6.48 21.33
C ALA A 241 33.09 5.89 19.93
N TRP A 242 32.26 6.52 19.09
CA TRP A 242 32.04 6.12 17.71
C TRP A 242 33.30 6.21 16.86
N GLU A 243 34.04 7.33 16.95
CA GLU A 243 35.28 7.52 16.20
C GLU A 243 36.37 6.50 16.60
N ARG A 244 36.49 6.21 17.90
CA ARG A 244 37.38 5.15 18.39
C ARG A 244 37.02 3.79 17.80
N SER A 245 35.73 3.45 17.73
CA SER A 245 35.29 2.19 17.14
C SER A 245 35.57 2.12 15.64
N ARG A 246 35.38 3.22 14.91
CA ARG A 246 35.64 3.31 13.45
C ARG A 246 37.13 3.14 13.12
N ASN A 247 38.00 3.74 13.93
CA ASN A 247 39.45 3.61 13.74
C ASN A 247 39.95 2.19 14.09
N HIS A 248 39.26 1.50 15.01
CA HIS A 248 39.61 0.13 15.37
C HIS A 248 39.24 -0.91 14.30
N SER A 249 38.18 -0.65 13.51
CA SER A 249 37.80 -1.50 12.38
C SER A 249 38.69 -1.30 11.15
N LEU A 250 39.20 -0.09 10.92
CA LEU A 250 40.09 0.21 9.78
C LEU A 250 41.52 -0.32 9.95
N ASN A 251 41.95 -0.57 11.19
CA ASN A 251 43.27 -1.15 11.50
C ASN A 251 43.27 -2.69 11.52
N ARG A 252 42.20 -3.35 11.07
CA ARG A 252 42.06 -4.81 11.01
C ARG A 252 42.02 -5.39 9.59
N ASP A 253 42.05 -4.55 8.57
CA ASP A 253 42.22 -4.92 7.16
C ASP A 253 43.66 -4.62 6.71
#